data_AF-A0A955XWU9-F1
#
_entry.id   AF-A0A955XWU9-F1
#
_cell.length_a   1.000
_cell.length_b   1.000
_cell.length_c   1.000
_cell.angle_alpha   90.00
_cell.angle_beta   90.00
_cell.angle_gamma   90.00
#
_symmetry.space_group_name_H-M   'P 1'
#
loop_
_entity.id
_entity.type
_entity.pdbx_description
1 polymer ?
#
loop_
_entity_poly.entity_id
_entity_poly.type
_entity_poly.pdbx_seq_one_letter_code
_entity_poly.pdbx_strand_id
1 'polypeptide(L)'
;EAAACVGWSVVGGFLSPGHDEYVTLKLGNEAIPAAQRVLQCAKATASSAWLTVDPWEALHRQVAVNFTDVLVRLERYLCHHLEKAVEVVYVCGSDNARFALAFQSLGRVIVVERPGYPAHTYRERPEINGSSRIIWAPGSSTESSTKVREGAVQNLHLKPPSPAQRLRLRDDGERAVPDWPATGERWSKFVEGLASCFGSYMDVDLFARQSAPTEGTTENTVSLDPLASSRHTLAVSRLFEPGAYVERGYVERPGAPPLSEQIAAIPEGSYAIWDDDEFSGGTMRFVEAMLAEIGTVTNRRTEIPTEDGEIADARDFLLGTRFGGAVMRLPDGRLCRAPYLLPYVDPFARAGLPPTASLEFSLNVWALNWEFFDGLDLTVAALDRPTQALLLLNWSRSDRVSAIADWHRQHLQRIVRGGS
;
A
#
# COMPACT_ATOMS: atom_id res chain seq x y z
N GLU A 1 22.49 -9.11 -16.49
CA GLU A 1 23.56 -9.53 -17.43
C GLU A 1 24.03 -8.40 -18.34
N ALA A 2 23.19 -7.87 -19.24
CA ALA A 2 23.61 -6.81 -20.18
C ALA A 2 24.24 -5.57 -19.50
N ALA A 3 23.66 -5.11 -18.38
CA ALA A 3 24.23 -4.03 -17.58
C ALA A 3 25.62 -4.38 -17.01
N ALA A 4 25.83 -5.62 -16.55
CA ALA A 4 27.12 -6.06 -16.02
C ALA A 4 28.20 -6.13 -17.13
N CYS A 5 27.83 -6.53 -18.35
CA CYS A 5 28.75 -6.57 -19.50
C CYS A 5 29.33 -5.19 -19.86
N VAL A 6 28.65 -4.09 -19.51
CA VAL A 6 29.13 -2.72 -19.69
C VAL A 6 29.71 -2.12 -18.41
N GLY A 7 29.94 -2.95 -17.38
CA GLY A 7 30.54 -2.54 -16.11
C GLY A 7 29.57 -1.88 -15.12
N TRP A 8 28.26 -2.00 -15.31
CA TRP A 8 27.28 -1.43 -14.38
C TRP A 8 26.87 -2.43 -13.31
N SER A 9 26.71 -1.92 -12.08
CA SER A 9 26.11 -2.66 -10.97
C SER A 9 24.64 -2.28 -10.85
N VAL A 10 23.75 -3.25 -11.04
CA VAL A 10 22.30 -3.04 -10.89
C VAL A 10 21.95 -3.16 -9.41
N VAL A 11 21.44 -2.07 -8.83
CA VAL A 11 21.07 -2.00 -7.40
C VAL A 11 19.58 -2.15 -7.15
N GLY A 12 18.75 -2.06 -8.20
CA GLY A 12 17.30 -2.20 -8.13
C GLY A 12 16.64 -2.04 -9.49
N GLY A 13 15.35 -2.34 -9.58
CA GLY A 13 14.52 -2.16 -10.76
C GLY A 13 13.08 -1.84 -10.38
N PHE A 14 12.44 -1.04 -11.22
CA PHE A 14 11.10 -0.50 -10.94
C PHE A 14 10.18 -0.80 -12.12
N LEU A 15 9.04 -1.40 -11.83
CA LEU A 15 7.91 -1.42 -12.76
C LEU A 15 7.12 -0.13 -12.53
N SER A 16 6.91 0.66 -13.59
CA SER A 16 6.04 1.84 -13.55
C SER A 16 4.82 1.58 -14.44
N PRO A 17 3.65 1.23 -13.86
CA PRO A 17 2.44 1.04 -14.65
C PRO A 17 1.98 2.38 -15.25
N GLY A 18 1.55 2.36 -16.51
CA GLY A 18 1.15 3.59 -17.21
C GLY A 18 -0.06 4.31 -16.59
N HIS A 19 -0.26 5.59 -16.88
CA HIS A 19 -1.48 6.31 -16.48
C HIS A 19 -2.75 5.74 -17.16
N ASP A 20 -3.92 5.89 -16.55
CA ASP A 20 -5.18 5.36 -17.09
C ASP A 20 -5.56 6.00 -18.43
N GLU A 21 -5.29 7.28 -18.68
CA GLU A 21 -5.47 7.89 -20.02
C GLU A 21 -4.73 7.12 -21.12
N TYR A 22 -3.43 6.85 -20.91
CA TYR A 22 -2.60 6.18 -21.91
C TYR A 22 -3.07 4.75 -22.16
N VAL A 23 -3.39 4.02 -21.08
CA VAL A 23 -3.81 2.62 -21.19
C VAL A 23 -5.21 2.50 -21.78
N THR A 24 -6.14 3.39 -21.42
CA THR A 24 -7.48 3.44 -22.01
C THR A 24 -7.42 3.79 -23.49
N LEU A 25 -6.59 4.76 -23.89
CA LEU A 25 -6.37 5.08 -25.30
C LEU A 25 -5.88 3.86 -26.10
N LYS A 26 -5.04 3.03 -25.49
CA LYS A 26 -4.44 1.86 -26.12
C LYS A 26 -5.35 0.63 -26.14
N LEU A 27 -6.12 0.39 -25.07
CA LEU A 27 -6.85 -0.86 -24.83
C LEU A 27 -8.37 -0.70 -24.83
N GLY A 28 -8.90 0.52 -24.82
CA GLY A 28 -10.34 0.78 -24.73
C GLY A 28 -10.96 0.06 -23.53
N ASN A 29 -12.02 -0.70 -23.78
CA ASN A 29 -12.78 -1.42 -22.76
C ASN A 29 -12.00 -2.57 -22.09
N GLU A 30 -10.85 -2.98 -22.63
CA GLU A 30 -9.97 -3.96 -21.99
C GLU A 30 -9.01 -3.35 -20.96
N ALA A 31 -8.98 -2.02 -20.85
CA ALA A 31 -8.16 -1.33 -19.86
C ALA A 31 -8.67 -1.65 -18.44
N ILE A 32 -7.75 -2.04 -17.56
CA ILE A 32 -8.02 -2.17 -16.13
C ILE A 32 -7.46 -0.95 -15.37
N PRO A 33 -8.12 -0.51 -14.29
CA PRO A 33 -7.75 0.70 -13.55
C PRO A 33 -6.31 0.68 -13.01
N ALA A 34 -5.72 1.86 -12.85
CA ALA A 34 -4.35 2.06 -12.40
C ALA A 34 -4.04 1.32 -11.08
N ALA A 35 -4.89 1.45 -10.06
CA ALA A 35 -4.73 0.79 -8.76
C ALA A 35 -4.67 -0.74 -8.89
N GLN A 36 -5.48 -1.31 -9.78
CA GLN A 36 -5.45 -2.75 -10.06
C GLN A 36 -4.15 -3.14 -10.76
N ARG A 37 -3.64 -2.34 -11.70
CA ARG A 37 -2.35 -2.61 -12.37
C ARG A 37 -1.17 -2.53 -11.41
N VAL A 38 -1.19 -1.56 -10.49
CA VAL A 38 -0.19 -1.46 -9.40
C VAL A 38 -0.24 -2.70 -8.52
N LEU A 39 -1.42 -3.12 -8.05
CA LEU A 39 -1.59 -4.34 -7.25
C LEU A 39 -1.02 -5.58 -7.96
N GLN A 40 -1.32 -5.76 -9.25
CA GLN A 40 -0.83 -6.92 -10.02
C GLN A 40 0.69 -6.88 -10.18
N CYS A 41 1.27 -5.70 -10.45
CA CYS A 41 2.73 -5.55 -10.51
C CYS A 41 3.36 -5.84 -9.15
N ALA A 42 2.78 -5.35 -8.05
CA ALA A 42 3.31 -5.53 -6.71
C ALA A 42 3.30 -7.02 -6.31
N LYS A 43 2.22 -7.74 -6.62
CA LYS A 43 2.15 -9.19 -6.46
C LYS A 43 3.20 -9.92 -7.30
N ALA A 44 3.38 -9.52 -8.56
CA ALA A 44 4.38 -10.12 -9.45
C ALA A 44 5.83 -9.88 -8.99
N THR A 45 6.09 -8.77 -8.31
CA THR A 45 7.42 -8.45 -7.76
C THR A 45 7.61 -8.90 -6.32
N ALA A 46 6.59 -9.44 -5.65
CA ALA A 46 6.63 -9.73 -4.22
C ALA A 46 7.81 -10.64 -3.84
N SER A 47 8.12 -11.69 -4.59
CA SER A 47 9.25 -12.58 -4.29
C SER A 47 10.61 -12.06 -4.78
N SER A 48 10.65 -10.91 -5.46
CA SER A 48 11.90 -10.36 -5.99
C SER A 48 12.66 -9.59 -4.93
N ALA A 49 13.97 -9.83 -4.84
CA ALA A 49 14.87 -9.09 -3.94
C ALA A 49 15.32 -7.73 -4.50
N TRP A 50 15.06 -7.44 -5.77
CA TRP A 50 15.58 -6.24 -6.46
C TRP A 50 14.54 -5.51 -7.32
N LEU A 51 13.36 -6.10 -7.56
CA LEU A 51 12.28 -5.47 -8.30
C LEU A 51 11.20 -4.97 -7.35
N THR A 52 10.69 -3.77 -7.62
CA THR A 52 9.50 -3.22 -6.95
C THR A 52 8.66 -2.41 -7.94
N VAL A 53 7.59 -1.78 -7.46
CA VAL A 53 6.67 -0.96 -8.25
C VAL A 53 6.83 0.51 -7.86
N ASP A 54 6.98 1.38 -8.84
CA ASP A 54 6.82 2.83 -8.66
C ASP A 54 5.43 3.25 -9.17
N PRO A 55 4.47 3.50 -8.25
CA PRO A 55 3.08 3.81 -8.63
C PRO A 55 2.91 5.23 -9.15
N TRP A 56 3.98 6.05 -9.23
CA TRP A 56 3.87 7.47 -9.53
C TRP A 56 3.19 7.79 -10.84
N GLU A 57 3.60 7.13 -11.93
CA GLU A 57 2.99 7.34 -13.25
C GLU A 57 1.50 6.99 -13.25
N ALA A 58 1.14 5.93 -12.53
CA ALA A 58 -0.21 5.38 -12.50
C ALA A 58 -1.18 6.19 -11.61
N LEU A 59 -0.73 6.59 -10.42
CA LEU A 59 -1.60 7.09 -9.34
C LEU A 59 -1.31 8.54 -8.93
N HIS A 60 -0.11 9.05 -9.19
CA HIS A 60 0.32 10.35 -8.66
C HIS A 60 0.56 11.38 -9.77
N ARG A 61 -0.07 11.16 -10.92
CA ARG A 61 -0.15 12.08 -12.05
C ARG A 61 -1.61 12.36 -12.37
N GLN A 62 -1.85 13.59 -12.83
CA GLN A 62 -3.15 14.00 -13.36
C GLN A 62 -3.38 13.47 -14.79
N VAL A 63 -2.30 13.41 -15.57
CA VAL A 63 -2.34 13.07 -17.00
C VAL A 63 -1.26 12.06 -17.32
N ALA A 64 -1.43 11.36 -18.44
CA ALA A 64 -0.37 10.53 -19.00
C ALA A 64 0.90 11.36 -19.27
N VAL A 65 2.05 10.78 -18.95
CA VAL A 65 3.37 11.38 -19.17
C VAL A 65 4.22 10.49 -20.08
N ASN A 66 5.28 11.03 -20.65
CA ASN A 66 6.18 10.22 -21.46
C ASN A 66 7.11 9.40 -20.56
N PHE A 67 7.59 8.26 -21.07
CA PHE A 67 8.56 7.43 -20.35
C PHE A 67 9.86 8.18 -19.99
N THR A 68 10.20 9.24 -20.73
CA THR A 68 11.33 10.13 -20.42
C THR A 68 11.09 10.94 -19.14
N ASP A 69 9.85 11.39 -18.90
CA ASP A 69 9.48 12.11 -17.67
C ASP A 69 9.56 11.18 -16.46
N VAL A 70 9.08 9.94 -16.62
CA VAL A 70 9.19 8.88 -15.61
C VAL A 70 10.65 8.62 -15.24
N LEU A 71 11.52 8.46 -16.25
CA LEU A 71 12.94 8.23 -16.06
C LEU A 71 13.63 9.39 -15.31
N VAL A 72 13.44 10.62 -15.77
CA VAL A 72 14.06 11.81 -15.16
C VAL A 72 13.56 12.02 -13.73
N ARG A 73 12.26 11.81 -13.49
CA ARG A 73 11.69 11.91 -12.14
C ARG A 73 12.25 10.85 -11.21
N LEU A 74 12.27 9.58 -11.63
CA LEU A 74 12.76 8.48 -10.81
C LEU A 74 14.25 8.67 -10.47
N GLU A 75 15.06 9.10 -11.44
CA GLU A 75 16.48 9.38 -11.20
C GLU A 75 16.69 10.48 -10.16
N ARG A 76 15.97 11.60 -10.29
CA ARG A 76 16.03 12.69 -9.31
C ARG A 76 15.55 12.26 -7.93
N TYR A 77 14.46 11.49 -7.88
CA TYR A 77 13.89 10.98 -6.65
C TYR A 77 14.90 10.08 -5.91
N LEU A 78 15.48 9.10 -6.62
CA LEU A 78 16.47 8.20 -6.03
C LEU A 78 17.76 8.93 -5.65
N CYS A 79 18.26 9.84 -6.49
CA CYS A 79 19.45 10.63 -6.16
C CYS A 79 19.25 11.46 -4.88
N HIS A 80 18.06 12.06 -4.73
CA HIS A 80 17.72 12.85 -3.55
C HIS A 80 17.67 11.99 -2.29
N HIS A 81 16.95 10.86 -2.31
CA HIS A 81 16.72 10.06 -1.11
C HIS A 81 17.85 9.08 -0.76
N LEU A 82 18.65 8.66 -1.73
CA LEU A 82 19.82 7.80 -1.48
C LEU A 82 21.08 8.60 -1.15
N GLU A 83 21.04 9.94 -1.32
CA GLU A 83 22.21 10.83 -1.24
C GLU A 83 23.39 10.31 -2.07
N LYS A 84 23.09 9.65 -3.19
CA LYS A 84 24.05 9.00 -4.09
C LYS A 84 23.64 9.26 -5.52
N ALA A 85 24.62 9.52 -6.38
CA ALA A 85 24.39 9.53 -7.80
C ALA A 85 24.02 8.11 -8.26
N VAL A 86 22.78 7.94 -8.69
CA VAL A 86 22.30 6.72 -9.34
C VAL A 86 21.83 7.08 -10.74
N GLU A 87 22.11 6.21 -11.71
CA GLU A 87 21.65 6.38 -13.08
C GLU A 87 20.44 5.48 -13.32
N VAL A 88 19.36 6.04 -13.86
CA VAL A 88 18.17 5.27 -14.23
C VAL A 88 18.21 4.92 -15.70
N VAL A 89 18.06 3.63 -15.99
CA VAL A 89 18.12 3.09 -17.36
C VAL A 89 16.74 2.59 -17.74
N TYR A 90 16.22 3.08 -18.86
CA TYR A 90 14.95 2.59 -19.40
C TYR A 90 15.13 1.18 -19.97
N VAL A 91 14.14 0.30 -19.79
CA VAL A 91 14.17 -1.06 -20.35
C VAL A 91 12.92 -1.29 -21.19
N CYS A 92 13.11 -1.74 -22.43
CA CYS A 92 12.01 -2.09 -23.32
C CYS A 92 12.34 -3.30 -24.19
N GLY A 93 11.31 -3.94 -24.75
CA GLY A 93 11.47 -4.98 -25.76
C GLY A 93 11.79 -4.39 -27.15
N SER A 94 12.39 -5.19 -28.03
CA SER A 94 12.74 -4.76 -29.39
C SER A 94 11.53 -4.41 -30.27
N ASP A 95 10.30 -4.78 -29.88
CA ASP A 95 9.06 -4.29 -30.48
C ASP A 95 8.87 -2.77 -30.29
N ASN A 96 9.54 -2.18 -29.31
CA ASN A 96 9.59 -0.75 -29.04
C ASN A 96 10.98 -0.14 -29.25
N ALA A 97 11.83 -0.79 -30.07
CA ALA A 97 13.20 -0.33 -30.36
C ALA A 97 13.30 1.13 -30.85
N ARG A 98 12.23 1.66 -31.47
CA ARG A 98 12.15 3.08 -31.86
C ARG A 98 12.34 4.06 -30.70
N PHE A 99 12.02 3.66 -29.47
CA PHE A 99 12.21 4.51 -28.29
C PHE A 99 13.69 4.77 -27.99
N ALA A 100 14.61 3.95 -28.52
CA ALA A 100 16.04 4.18 -28.40
C ALA A 100 16.49 5.54 -28.99
N LEU A 101 15.74 6.09 -29.95
CA LEU A 101 16.01 7.41 -30.52
C LEU A 101 15.91 8.54 -29.48
N ALA A 102 15.10 8.38 -28.43
CA ALA A 102 14.98 9.36 -27.35
C ALA A 102 16.24 9.46 -26.47
N PHE A 103 17.13 8.46 -26.54
CA PHE A 103 18.31 8.32 -25.69
C PHE A 103 19.63 8.74 -26.36
N GLN A 104 19.55 9.45 -27.49
CA GLN A 104 20.73 9.97 -28.18
C GLN A 104 21.46 11.03 -27.34
N SER A 105 20.70 11.89 -26.64
CA SER A 105 21.23 13.01 -25.88
C SER A 105 20.97 12.94 -24.37
N LEU A 106 19.99 12.15 -23.91
CA LEU A 106 19.58 12.08 -22.50
C LEU A 106 19.32 10.64 -22.04
N GLY A 107 19.82 10.30 -20.85
CA GLY A 107 19.61 8.99 -20.22
C GLY A 107 20.26 7.83 -20.98
N ARG A 108 19.80 6.61 -20.67
CA ARG A 108 20.20 5.36 -21.32
C ARG A 108 19.04 4.39 -21.43
N VAL A 109 19.18 3.43 -22.34
CA VAL A 109 18.20 2.38 -22.58
C VAL A 109 18.85 1.01 -22.78
N ILE A 110 18.22 -0.02 -22.26
CA ILE A 110 18.46 -1.41 -22.61
C ILE A 110 17.28 -1.91 -23.45
N VAL A 111 17.55 -2.30 -24.69
CA VAL A 111 16.57 -2.93 -25.58
C VAL A 111 16.78 -4.44 -25.54
N VAL A 112 15.78 -5.16 -25.06
CA VAL A 112 15.78 -6.63 -24.95
C VAL A 112 15.19 -7.21 -26.24
N GLU A 113 15.95 -8.03 -26.95
CA GLU A 113 15.52 -8.67 -28.19
C GLU A 113 14.31 -9.58 -27.94
N ARG A 114 13.33 -9.53 -28.85
CA ARG A 114 12.15 -10.39 -28.85
C ARG A 114 12.05 -11.12 -30.19
N PRO A 115 11.85 -12.45 -30.19
CA PRO A 115 11.68 -13.20 -31.44
C PRO A 115 10.54 -12.63 -32.29
N GLY A 116 10.77 -12.49 -33.59
CA GLY A 116 9.79 -11.96 -34.55
C GLY A 116 9.77 -10.44 -34.72
N TYR A 117 10.60 -9.68 -33.99
CA TYR A 117 10.73 -8.23 -34.15
C TYR A 117 12.09 -7.85 -34.74
N PRO A 118 12.14 -6.95 -35.73
CA PRO A 118 13.37 -6.64 -36.47
C PRO A 118 14.27 -5.66 -35.69
N ALA A 119 14.92 -6.16 -34.62
CA ALA A 119 15.85 -5.37 -33.80
C ALA A 119 16.99 -4.75 -34.64
N HIS A 120 17.50 -5.50 -35.62
CA HIS A 120 18.57 -5.07 -36.53
C HIS A 120 18.23 -3.76 -37.27
N THR A 121 16.97 -3.56 -37.68
CA THR A 121 16.55 -2.36 -38.43
C THR A 121 16.73 -1.07 -37.64
N TYR A 122 16.64 -1.12 -36.30
CA TYR A 122 16.91 0.04 -35.45
C TYR A 122 18.36 0.08 -34.99
N ARG A 123 18.98 -1.07 -34.74
CA ARG A 123 20.38 -1.18 -34.30
C ARG A 123 21.36 -0.61 -35.30
N GLU A 124 21.10 -0.78 -36.59
CA GLU A 124 21.97 -0.33 -37.69
C GLU A 124 21.76 1.14 -38.08
N ARG A 125 20.76 1.82 -37.51
CA ARG A 125 20.52 3.24 -37.81
C ARG A 125 21.72 4.08 -37.41
N PRO A 126 22.18 5.04 -38.24
CA PRO A 126 23.34 5.88 -37.93
C PRO A 126 23.23 6.62 -36.59
N GLU A 127 22.02 6.98 -36.18
CA GLU A 127 21.77 7.72 -34.93
C GLU A 127 21.82 6.83 -33.67
N ILE A 128 21.82 5.50 -33.84
CA ILE A 128 21.81 4.51 -32.76
C ILE A 128 23.12 3.70 -32.75
N ASN A 129 23.62 3.36 -33.93
CA ASN A 129 24.78 2.51 -34.11
C ASN A 129 26.01 3.11 -33.41
N GLY A 130 26.70 2.31 -32.60
CA GLY A 130 27.87 2.74 -31.83
C GLY A 130 27.59 3.60 -30.59
N SER A 131 26.32 3.89 -30.27
CA SER A 131 25.98 4.65 -29.05
C SER A 131 26.27 3.84 -27.78
N SER A 132 27.04 4.42 -26.86
CA SER A 132 27.28 3.86 -25.51
C SER A 132 26.10 4.04 -24.54
N ARG A 133 25.03 4.72 -24.99
CA ARG A 133 23.78 4.92 -24.23
C ARG A 133 22.71 3.88 -24.52
N ILE A 134 22.89 3.11 -25.60
CA ILE A 134 21.89 2.15 -26.09
C ILE A 134 22.52 0.76 -26.06
N ILE A 135 22.01 -0.09 -25.18
CA ILE A 135 22.50 -1.45 -25.00
C ILE A 135 21.48 -2.43 -25.56
N TRP A 136 21.95 -3.36 -26.38
CA TRP A 136 21.14 -4.44 -26.91
C TRP A 136 21.40 -5.70 -26.09
N ALA A 137 20.33 -6.28 -25.54
CA ALA A 137 20.38 -7.48 -24.73
C ALA A 137 19.64 -8.63 -25.43
N PRO A 138 20.16 -9.86 -25.42
CA PRO A 138 19.42 -11.00 -25.96
C PRO A 138 18.15 -11.26 -25.14
N GLY A 139 17.10 -11.74 -25.80
CA GLY A 139 15.87 -12.17 -25.15
C GLY A 139 15.12 -13.18 -26.00
N SER A 140 14.32 -14.02 -25.34
CA SER A 140 13.65 -15.17 -25.96
C SER A 140 12.14 -15.20 -25.76
N SER A 141 11.57 -14.26 -24.99
CA SER A 141 10.14 -14.26 -24.67
C SER A 141 9.27 -13.87 -25.86
N THR A 142 8.34 -14.76 -26.21
CA THR A 142 7.28 -14.54 -27.20
C THR A 142 5.93 -14.16 -26.58
N GLU A 143 5.89 -13.99 -25.25
CA GLU A 143 4.68 -13.67 -24.51
C GLU A 143 4.26 -12.21 -24.74
N SER A 144 2.96 -11.95 -24.67
CA SER A 144 2.41 -10.59 -24.76
C SER A 144 1.18 -10.47 -23.87
N SER A 145 0.92 -9.26 -23.37
CA SER A 145 -0.29 -9.00 -22.58
C SER A 145 -1.57 -9.21 -23.38
N THR A 146 -1.53 -9.04 -24.71
CA THR A 146 -2.64 -9.37 -25.61
C THR A 146 -2.97 -10.86 -25.57
N LYS A 147 -1.96 -11.74 -25.70
CA LYS A 147 -2.16 -13.20 -25.58
C LYS A 147 -2.72 -13.60 -24.22
N VAL A 148 -2.29 -12.92 -23.14
CA VAL A 148 -2.83 -13.17 -21.79
C VAL A 148 -4.31 -12.81 -21.72
N ARG A 149 -4.72 -11.64 -22.25
CA ARG A 149 -6.14 -11.22 -22.25
C ARG A 149 -7.03 -12.10 -23.14
N GLU A 150 -6.48 -12.62 -24.24
CA GLU A 150 -7.13 -13.58 -25.14
C GLU A 150 -7.21 -15.00 -24.55
N GLY A 151 -6.64 -15.24 -23.35
CA GLY A 151 -6.63 -16.55 -22.70
C GLY A 151 -5.64 -17.55 -23.31
N ALA A 152 -4.75 -17.11 -24.20
CA ALA A 152 -3.73 -17.94 -24.85
C ALA A 152 -2.55 -18.29 -23.92
N VAL A 153 -2.44 -17.61 -22.77
CA VAL A 153 -1.45 -17.91 -21.73
C VAL A 153 -2.17 -18.57 -20.54
N GLN A 154 -1.89 -19.86 -20.33
CA GLN A 154 -2.43 -20.62 -19.19
C GLN A 154 -1.77 -20.13 -17.87
N ASN A 155 -2.53 -20.18 -16.77
CA ASN A 155 -2.11 -19.85 -15.39
C ASN A 155 -2.08 -18.36 -14.96
N LEU A 156 -2.59 -17.42 -15.75
CA LEU A 156 -2.84 -16.04 -15.32
C LEU A 156 -4.33 -15.81 -15.06
N HIS A 157 -4.81 -16.19 -13.87
CA HIS A 157 -6.15 -15.82 -13.41
C HIS A 157 -6.17 -14.37 -12.92
N LEU A 158 -6.26 -13.42 -13.86
CA LEU A 158 -6.43 -11.99 -13.58
C LEU A 158 -7.90 -11.64 -13.32
N LYS A 159 -8.65 -12.45 -12.54
CA LYS A 159 -9.95 -11.96 -12.08
C LYS A 159 -9.67 -10.84 -11.07
N PRO A 160 -10.19 -9.62 -11.28
CA PRO A 160 -10.15 -8.61 -10.23
C PRO A 160 -10.83 -9.21 -9.00
N PRO A 161 -10.34 -8.91 -7.77
CA PRO A 161 -11.24 -9.03 -6.64
C PRO A 161 -12.47 -8.17 -6.95
N SER A 162 -13.66 -8.76 -6.90
CA SER A 162 -14.89 -7.98 -6.97
C SER A 162 -14.85 -6.99 -5.81
N PRO A 163 -15.14 -5.69 -6.04
CA PRO A 163 -15.28 -4.75 -4.93
C PRO A 163 -16.28 -5.31 -3.92
N ALA A 164 -15.99 -5.09 -2.64
CA ALA A 164 -16.94 -5.47 -1.60
C ALA A 164 -18.23 -4.67 -1.83
N GLN A 165 -19.38 -5.36 -1.90
CA GLN A 165 -20.67 -4.69 -2.05
C GLN A 165 -21.14 -4.08 -0.72
N ARG A 166 -20.63 -4.61 0.40
CA ARG A 166 -20.93 -4.18 1.76
C ARG A 166 -19.66 -4.04 2.57
N LEU A 167 -19.59 -2.97 3.37
CA LEU A 167 -18.58 -2.70 4.38
C LEU A 167 -19.22 -2.62 5.76
N ARG A 168 -18.61 -3.29 6.73
CA ARG A 168 -18.88 -3.06 8.15
C ARG A 168 -17.80 -2.13 8.70
N LEU A 169 -18.18 -0.89 8.96
CA LEU A 169 -17.28 0.13 9.48
C LEU A 169 -17.37 0.15 11.00
N ARG A 170 -16.27 -0.13 11.69
CA ARG A 170 -16.21 -0.10 13.14
C ARG A 170 -15.97 1.32 13.65
N ASP A 171 -16.85 1.78 14.52
CA ASP A 171 -16.59 2.94 15.38
C ASP A 171 -15.81 2.49 16.63
N ASP A 172 -14.51 2.79 16.64
CA ASP A 172 -13.59 2.52 17.76
C ASP A 172 -13.80 3.45 18.98
N GLY A 173 -14.60 4.51 18.82
CA GLY A 173 -14.81 5.55 19.81
C GLY A 173 -13.55 6.35 20.15
N GLU A 174 -13.62 7.16 21.22
CA GLU A 174 -12.50 7.97 21.69
C GLU A 174 -11.28 7.15 22.15
N ARG A 175 -11.40 5.83 22.34
CA ARG A 175 -10.27 4.95 22.72
C ARG A 175 -9.21 4.85 21.62
N ALA A 176 -9.60 5.04 20.36
CA ALA A 176 -8.68 5.14 19.23
C ALA A 176 -7.93 6.47 19.18
N VAL A 177 -8.45 7.51 19.84
CA VAL A 177 -7.83 8.82 19.87
C VAL A 177 -6.82 8.85 21.03
N PRO A 178 -5.58 9.33 20.82
CA PRO A 178 -4.70 9.69 21.93
C PRO A 178 -5.34 10.74 22.85
N ASP A 179 -4.66 11.17 23.91
CA ASP A 179 -5.20 12.12 24.89
C ASP A 179 -5.24 13.57 24.33
N TRP A 180 -5.89 13.73 23.18
CA TRP A 180 -6.11 14.98 22.46
C TRP A 180 -7.31 15.72 23.06
N PRO A 181 -7.28 17.06 23.08
CA PRO A 181 -8.37 17.84 23.66
C PRO A 181 -9.61 17.86 22.75
N ALA A 182 -10.80 17.81 23.38
CA ALA A 182 -12.10 18.09 22.76
C ALA A 182 -12.43 17.25 21.50
N THR A 183 -12.20 15.94 21.57
CA THR A 183 -12.30 15.04 20.42
C THR A 183 -13.65 14.37 20.22
N GLY A 184 -14.55 14.31 21.21
CA GLY A 184 -15.79 13.53 21.12
C GLY A 184 -16.67 13.86 19.93
N GLU A 185 -17.16 15.10 19.83
CA GLU A 185 -18.00 15.53 18.70
C GLU A 185 -17.24 15.46 17.36
N ARG A 186 -15.93 15.75 17.38
CA ARG A 186 -15.07 15.68 16.19
C ARG A 186 -14.93 14.25 15.68
N TRP A 187 -14.81 13.28 16.59
CA TRP A 187 -14.74 11.87 16.28
C TRP A 187 -16.04 11.36 15.67
N SER A 188 -17.18 11.65 16.30
CA SER A 188 -18.49 11.28 15.73
C SER A 188 -18.69 11.86 14.32
N LYS A 189 -18.36 13.14 14.12
CA LYS A 189 -18.41 13.78 12.80
C LYS A 189 -17.47 13.13 11.79
N PHE A 190 -16.26 12.77 12.21
CA PHE A 190 -15.30 12.07 11.37
C PHE A 190 -15.83 10.70 10.93
N VAL A 191 -16.37 9.91 11.87
CA VAL A 191 -16.92 8.56 11.59
C VAL A 191 -18.14 8.66 10.67
N GLU A 192 -19.07 9.58 10.91
CA GLU A 192 -20.22 9.83 10.04
C GLU A 192 -19.79 10.25 8.63
N GLY A 193 -18.82 11.18 8.54
CA GLY A 193 -18.25 11.62 7.27
C GLY A 193 -17.55 10.48 6.52
N LEU A 194 -16.81 9.62 7.24
CA LEU A 194 -16.13 8.46 6.67
C LEU A 194 -17.14 7.43 6.15
N ALA A 195 -18.19 7.14 6.92
CA ALA A 195 -19.29 6.29 6.49
C ALA A 195 -19.96 6.84 5.22
N SER A 196 -20.17 8.16 5.13
CA SER A 196 -20.70 8.81 3.93
C SER A 196 -19.76 8.70 2.72
N CYS A 197 -18.44 8.83 2.93
CA CYS A 197 -17.45 8.65 1.88
C CYS A 197 -17.49 7.21 1.31
N PHE A 198 -17.57 6.20 2.18
CA PHE A 198 -17.76 4.81 1.74
C PHE A 198 -19.12 4.57 1.08
N GLY A 199 -20.18 5.17 1.61
CA GLY A 199 -21.55 5.07 1.11
C GLY A 199 -21.74 5.54 -0.33
N SER A 200 -20.78 6.30 -0.87
CA SER A 200 -20.75 6.69 -2.28
C SER A 200 -20.37 5.54 -3.22
N TYR A 201 -19.79 4.45 -2.69
CA TYR A 201 -19.22 3.36 -3.47
C TYR A 201 -19.72 1.96 -3.06
N MET A 202 -20.27 1.80 -1.86
CA MET A 202 -20.72 0.51 -1.31
C MET A 202 -21.75 0.70 -0.19
N ASP A 203 -22.45 -0.36 0.19
CA ASP A 203 -23.33 -0.35 1.35
C ASP A 203 -22.50 -0.31 2.64
N VAL A 204 -22.83 0.58 3.57
CA VAL A 204 -22.11 0.73 4.84
C VAL A 204 -23.00 0.38 6.02
N ASP A 205 -22.55 -0.58 6.83
CA ASP A 205 -23.08 -0.89 8.14
C ASP A 205 -22.13 -0.32 9.20
N LEU A 206 -22.52 0.79 9.82
CA LEU A 206 -21.77 1.40 10.91
C LEU A 206 -22.18 0.73 12.22
N PHE A 207 -21.19 0.20 12.94
CA PHE A 207 -21.44 -0.42 14.24
C PHE A 207 -20.44 0.08 15.29
N ALA A 208 -20.92 0.26 16.51
CA ALA A 208 -20.04 0.52 17.64
C ALA A 208 -19.37 -0.78 18.08
N ARG A 209 -18.10 -0.69 18.45
CA ARG A 209 -17.36 -1.79 19.06
C ARG A 209 -18.13 -2.36 20.27
N GLN A 210 -18.38 -3.67 20.25
CA GLN A 210 -18.90 -4.40 21.39
C GLN A 210 -17.78 -4.63 22.42
N SER A 211 -18.17 -4.73 23.70
CA SER A 211 -17.20 -5.10 24.74
C SER A 211 -16.68 -6.51 24.45
N ALA A 212 -15.38 -6.74 24.66
CA ALA A 212 -14.84 -8.09 24.67
C ALA A 212 -15.67 -8.97 25.65
N PRO A 213 -15.69 -10.31 25.49
CA PRO A 213 -16.51 -11.18 26.34
C PRO A 213 -16.33 -10.86 27.83
N THR A 214 -17.44 -10.68 28.56
CA THR A 214 -17.43 -10.25 29.97
C THR A 214 -16.75 -11.25 30.89
N GLU A 215 -16.25 -10.72 32.02
CA GLU A 215 -15.30 -11.28 33.01
C GLU A 215 -15.47 -12.77 33.39
N GLY A 216 -16.65 -13.36 33.27
CA GLY A 216 -16.89 -14.79 33.53
C GLY A 216 -16.44 -15.77 32.42
N THR A 217 -16.05 -15.29 31.24
CA THR A 217 -15.63 -16.11 30.08
C THR A 217 -14.16 -15.91 29.67
N THR A 218 -13.41 -15.15 30.47
CA THR A 218 -12.13 -14.50 30.09
C THR A 218 -10.86 -15.21 30.53
N GLU A 219 -10.91 -16.18 31.45
CA GLU A 219 -9.68 -16.72 32.05
C GLU A 219 -8.73 -17.36 31.04
N ASN A 220 -9.27 -17.87 29.93
CA ASN A 220 -8.56 -18.61 28.90
C ASN A 220 -8.79 -18.04 27.49
N THR A 221 -8.78 -16.71 27.34
CA THR A 221 -8.86 -16.07 26.02
C THR A 221 -7.60 -15.25 25.74
N VAL A 222 -7.04 -15.42 24.54
CA VAL A 222 -5.96 -14.57 24.01
C VAL A 222 -6.56 -13.62 22.97
N SER A 223 -6.54 -12.33 23.25
CA SER A 223 -7.06 -11.30 22.36
C SER A 223 -5.99 -10.76 21.41
N LEU A 224 -6.35 -10.57 20.14
CA LEU A 224 -5.47 -9.96 19.13
C LEU A 224 -5.76 -8.47 18.93
N ASP A 225 -6.98 -8.03 19.25
CA ASP A 225 -7.41 -6.65 19.09
C ASP A 225 -6.66 -5.70 20.06
N PRO A 226 -6.02 -4.64 19.54
CA PRO A 226 -5.31 -3.66 20.35
C PRO A 226 -6.15 -2.89 21.36
N LEU A 227 -7.45 -2.73 21.11
CA LEU A 227 -8.35 -1.93 21.92
C LEU A 227 -9.20 -2.80 22.86
N ALA A 228 -9.04 -4.13 22.84
CA ALA A 228 -9.70 -5.03 23.78
C ALA A 228 -9.05 -4.99 25.16
N SER A 229 -9.89 -4.98 26.20
CA SER A 229 -9.43 -5.28 27.56
C SER A 229 -9.52 -6.79 27.76
N SER A 230 -8.38 -7.48 27.77
CA SER A 230 -8.32 -8.92 27.98
C SER A 230 -7.18 -9.28 28.93
N ARG A 231 -7.27 -10.46 29.58
CA ARG A 231 -6.22 -10.95 30.49
C ARG A 231 -4.91 -11.23 29.75
N HIS A 232 -5.02 -11.81 28.55
CA HIS A 232 -3.89 -12.15 27.70
C HIS A 232 -4.09 -11.49 26.34
N THR A 233 -3.25 -10.53 26.00
CA THR A 233 -3.27 -9.88 24.68
C THR A 233 -2.00 -10.25 23.93
N LEU A 234 -2.14 -10.73 22.70
CA LEU A 234 -1.03 -10.91 21.78
C LEU A 234 -1.02 -9.74 20.79
N ALA A 235 -0.07 -8.83 20.99
CA ALA A 235 0.11 -7.65 20.17
C ALA A 235 0.84 -8.00 18.88
N VAL A 236 0.10 -8.63 17.95
CA VAL A 236 0.55 -8.97 16.59
C VAL A 236 0.03 -7.95 15.58
N SER A 237 0.74 -7.79 14.46
CA SER A 237 0.32 -6.97 13.32
C SER A 237 0.81 -7.56 12.00
N ARG A 238 0.03 -7.38 10.94
CA ARG A 238 0.46 -7.68 9.56
C ARG A 238 1.44 -6.60 9.09
N LEU A 239 2.60 -7.02 8.57
CA LEU A 239 3.60 -6.13 7.99
C LEU A 239 3.36 -5.97 6.50
N PHE A 240 3.32 -4.74 6.01
CA PHE A 240 3.10 -4.42 4.61
C PHE A 240 4.25 -3.63 3.99
N GLU A 241 4.39 -3.74 2.67
CA GLU A 241 5.17 -2.79 1.87
C GLU A 241 4.43 -1.44 1.71
N PRO A 242 5.14 -0.35 1.34
CA PRO A 242 4.49 0.91 0.96
C PRO A 242 3.36 0.71 -0.06
N GLY A 243 2.26 1.46 0.10
CA GLY A 243 1.01 1.26 -0.65
C GLY A 243 0.12 0.12 -0.14
N ALA A 244 0.66 -0.78 0.70
CA ALA A 244 0.00 -1.91 1.32
C ALA A 244 -0.62 -2.95 0.36
N TYR A 245 -0.06 -3.06 -0.84
CA TYR A 245 -0.46 -4.07 -1.84
C TYR A 245 0.11 -5.48 -1.55
N VAL A 246 1.22 -5.56 -0.79
CA VAL A 246 1.95 -6.80 -0.50
C VAL A 246 2.15 -6.94 1.01
N GLU A 247 1.67 -8.05 1.56
CA GLU A 247 1.95 -8.48 2.94
C GLU A 247 3.29 -9.22 2.98
N ARG A 248 4.13 -8.89 3.98
CA ARG A 248 5.45 -9.48 4.22
C ARG A 248 5.48 -10.47 5.39
N GLY A 249 4.34 -10.67 6.06
CA GLY A 249 4.17 -11.57 7.19
C GLY A 249 3.66 -10.86 8.43
N TYR A 250 3.97 -11.42 9.59
CA TYR A 250 3.51 -10.94 10.89
C TYR A 250 4.68 -10.45 11.73
N VAL A 251 4.45 -9.38 12.49
CA VAL A 251 5.42 -8.77 13.40
C VAL A 251 4.74 -8.42 14.72
N GLU A 252 5.53 -8.18 15.76
CA GLU A 252 5.06 -7.49 16.95
C GLU A 252 4.46 -6.13 16.56
N ARG A 253 3.38 -5.78 17.23
CA ARG A 253 2.79 -4.45 17.11
C ARG A 253 3.85 -3.41 17.45
N PRO A 254 3.97 -2.30 16.70
CA PRO A 254 4.97 -1.28 17.00
C PRO A 254 4.92 -0.83 18.48
N GLY A 255 6.05 -0.99 19.18
CA GLY A 255 6.19 -0.67 20.60
C GLY A 255 5.89 -1.82 21.58
N ALA A 256 5.42 -2.97 21.11
CA ALA A 256 5.25 -4.17 21.93
C ALA A 256 6.57 -4.97 22.04
N PRO A 257 6.72 -5.83 23.07
CA PRO A 257 7.83 -6.79 23.16
C PRO A 257 7.85 -7.77 21.97
N PRO A 258 8.97 -8.44 21.70
CA PRO A 258 9.03 -9.53 20.73
C PRO A 258 7.91 -10.56 20.95
N LEU A 259 7.31 -11.08 19.88
CA LEU A 259 6.19 -12.02 19.97
C LEU A 259 6.52 -13.26 20.82
N SER A 260 7.77 -13.75 20.79
CA SER A 260 8.23 -14.86 21.63
C SER A 260 8.16 -14.54 23.13
N GLU A 261 8.47 -13.31 23.53
CA GLU A 261 8.36 -12.87 24.93
C GLU A 261 6.88 -12.73 25.33
N GLN A 262 6.04 -12.25 24.43
CA GLN A 262 4.59 -12.17 24.67
C GLN A 262 3.98 -13.56 24.89
N ILE A 263 4.36 -14.56 24.08
CA ILE A 263 3.92 -15.95 24.24
C ILE A 263 4.43 -16.55 25.55
N ALA A 264 5.71 -16.35 25.88
CA ALA A 264 6.28 -16.86 27.13
C ALA A 264 5.63 -16.27 28.39
N ALA A 265 5.01 -15.09 28.29
CA ALA A 265 4.26 -14.46 29.38
C ALA A 265 2.84 -15.04 29.56
N ILE A 266 2.34 -15.82 28.61
CA ILE A 266 1.05 -16.50 28.69
C ILE A 266 1.29 -17.88 29.35
N PRO A 267 0.62 -18.22 30.47
CA PRO A 267 0.79 -19.51 31.12
C PRO A 267 0.47 -20.69 30.19
N GLU A 268 0.99 -21.88 30.49
CA GLU A 268 0.56 -23.06 29.74
C GLU A 268 -0.93 -23.35 29.98
N GLY A 269 -1.65 -23.76 28.94
CA GLY A 269 -3.09 -23.98 29.07
C GLY A 269 -3.87 -24.24 27.78
N SER A 270 -5.17 -24.04 27.86
CA SER A 270 -6.10 -24.21 26.75
C SER A 270 -6.79 -22.88 26.49
N TYR A 271 -6.62 -22.30 25.31
CA TYR A 271 -7.02 -20.93 25.02
C TYR A 271 -8.03 -20.86 23.87
N ALA A 272 -8.95 -19.89 23.94
CA ALA A 272 -9.67 -19.40 22.78
C ALA A 272 -8.92 -18.18 22.21
N ILE A 273 -8.87 -18.05 20.89
CA ILE A 273 -8.36 -16.82 20.25
C ILE A 273 -9.56 -15.92 19.97
N TRP A 274 -9.42 -14.64 20.29
CA TRP A 274 -10.41 -13.62 19.99
C TRP A 274 -9.79 -12.50 19.16
N ASP A 275 -10.41 -12.18 18.04
CA ASP A 275 -10.10 -10.99 17.24
C ASP A 275 -11.39 -10.23 16.93
N ASP A 276 -11.26 -9.02 16.42
CA ASP A 276 -12.42 -8.24 15.97
C ASP A 276 -13.00 -8.79 14.67
N ASP A 277 -12.12 -9.14 13.73
CA ASP A 277 -12.46 -9.71 12.45
C ASP A 277 -11.68 -11.00 12.12
N GLU A 278 -12.19 -11.70 11.11
CA GLU A 278 -11.38 -12.64 10.35
C GLU A 278 -11.59 -12.28 8.88
N PHE A 279 -10.50 -12.09 8.12
CA PHE A 279 -10.60 -11.87 6.67
C PHE A 279 -10.21 -13.14 5.91
N SER A 280 -8.93 -13.53 5.97
CA SER A 280 -8.41 -14.75 5.33
C SER A 280 -8.08 -15.87 6.33
N GLY A 281 -8.26 -15.61 7.63
CA GLY A 281 -7.79 -16.44 8.73
C GLY A 281 -6.27 -16.53 8.87
N GLY A 282 -5.49 -15.75 8.09
CA GLY A 282 -4.03 -15.79 8.12
C GLY A 282 -3.45 -15.47 9.50
N THR A 283 -3.91 -14.36 10.09
CA THR A 283 -3.50 -13.95 11.44
C THR A 283 -3.84 -15.01 12.47
N MET A 284 -5.08 -15.53 12.46
CA MET A 284 -5.52 -16.59 13.36
C MET A 284 -4.63 -17.82 13.28
N ARG A 285 -4.36 -18.34 12.06
CA ARG A 285 -3.48 -19.50 11.86
C ARG A 285 -2.04 -19.25 12.32
N PHE A 286 -1.53 -18.05 12.10
CA PHE A 286 -0.20 -17.67 12.57
C PHE A 286 -0.14 -17.69 14.10
N VAL A 287 -1.13 -17.08 14.77
CA VAL A 287 -1.20 -17.07 16.23
C VAL A 287 -1.40 -18.46 16.81
N GLU A 288 -2.24 -19.29 16.19
CA GLU A 288 -2.42 -20.69 16.62
C GLU A 288 -1.11 -21.46 16.62
N ALA A 289 -0.30 -21.29 15.57
CA ALA A 289 1.00 -21.94 15.48
C ALA A 289 1.94 -21.48 16.62
N MET A 290 1.86 -20.21 17.03
CA MET A 290 2.63 -19.70 18.17
C MET A 290 2.11 -20.22 19.51
N LEU A 291 0.78 -20.24 19.71
CA LEU A 291 0.17 -20.70 20.96
C LEU A 291 0.34 -22.22 21.16
N ALA A 292 0.56 -22.98 20.09
CA ALA A 292 0.86 -24.41 20.17
C ALA A 292 2.13 -24.73 20.99
N GLU A 293 3.02 -23.75 21.19
CA GLU A 293 4.22 -23.89 22.04
C GLU A 293 3.89 -23.97 23.53
N ILE A 294 2.75 -23.39 23.94
CA ILE A 294 2.36 -23.27 25.35
C ILE A 294 1.04 -23.97 25.66
N GLY A 295 0.35 -24.55 24.66
CA GLY A 295 -0.99 -25.03 24.91
C GLY A 295 -1.79 -25.47 23.70
N THR A 296 -3.10 -25.63 23.93
CA THR A 296 -4.06 -25.99 22.88
C THR A 296 -4.98 -24.83 22.58
N VAL A 297 -5.21 -24.56 21.30
CA VAL A 297 -6.27 -23.64 20.87
C VAL A 297 -7.59 -24.41 20.80
N THR A 298 -8.54 -24.02 21.64
CA THR A 298 -9.84 -24.67 21.80
C THR A 298 -10.91 -24.12 20.88
N ASN A 299 -10.79 -22.84 20.49
CA ASN A 299 -11.77 -22.17 19.64
C ASN A 299 -11.21 -20.88 19.03
N ARG A 300 -11.79 -20.45 17.91
CA ARG A 300 -11.63 -19.10 17.33
C ARG A 300 -12.92 -18.32 17.50
N ARG A 301 -12.82 -17.07 17.87
CA ARG A 301 -13.96 -16.17 18.02
C ARG A 301 -13.63 -14.85 17.34
N THR A 302 -14.60 -14.32 16.61
CA THR A 302 -14.54 -12.98 16.06
C THR A 302 -15.72 -12.17 16.57
N GLU A 303 -15.57 -10.85 16.65
CA GLU A 303 -16.70 -9.95 16.91
C GLU A 303 -17.65 -9.95 15.71
N ILE A 304 -17.09 -10.00 14.50
CA ILE A 304 -17.83 -10.01 13.24
C ILE A 304 -17.55 -11.30 12.46
N PRO A 305 -18.59 -12.01 11.99
CA PRO A 305 -18.43 -13.12 11.06
C PRO A 305 -17.89 -12.65 9.68
N THR A 306 -17.00 -13.44 9.09
CA THR A 306 -16.44 -13.25 7.73
C THR A 306 -17.47 -13.11 6.61
N GLU A 307 -18.70 -13.58 6.83
CA GLU A 307 -19.75 -13.66 5.80
C GLU A 307 -20.44 -12.31 5.52
N ASP A 308 -20.19 -11.27 6.32
CA ASP A 308 -20.94 -10.02 6.27
C ASP A 308 -20.33 -8.90 5.39
N GLY A 309 -19.23 -9.15 4.68
CA GLY A 309 -18.59 -8.18 3.78
C GLY A 309 -17.17 -7.80 4.19
N GLU A 310 -16.66 -6.68 3.65
CA GLU A 310 -15.38 -6.12 4.07
C GLU A 310 -15.52 -5.48 5.45
N ILE A 311 -14.44 -5.50 6.25
CA ILE A 311 -14.42 -4.88 7.58
C ILE A 311 -13.31 -3.84 7.59
N ALA A 312 -13.61 -2.66 8.13
CA ALA A 312 -12.61 -1.63 8.31
C ALA A 312 -12.82 -0.91 9.64
N ASP A 313 -11.72 -0.46 10.22
CA ASP A 313 -11.72 0.34 11.44
C ASP A 313 -11.68 1.83 11.11
N ALA A 314 -12.57 2.63 11.69
CA ALA A 314 -12.54 4.08 11.48
C ALA A 314 -11.19 4.69 11.89
N ARG A 315 -10.53 4.14 12.92
CA ARG A 315 -9.21 4.61 13.36
C ARG A 315 -8.13 4.49 12.29
N ASP A 316 -8.27 3.57 11.32
CA ASP A 316 -7.26 3.36 10.28
C ASP A 316 -7.21 4.52 9.26
N PHE A 317 -8.22 5.40 9.27
CA PHE A 317 -8.34 6.51 8.33
C PHE A 317 -8.03 7.89 8.95
N LEU A 318 -8.06 8.01 10.27
CA LEU A 318 -7.68 9.23 10.96
C LEU A 318 -6.19 9.22 11.29
N LEU A 319 -5.46 10.23 10.85
CA LEU A 319 -4.01 10.31 10.99
C LEU A 319 -3.58 10.32 12.47
N GLY A 320 -2.81 9.31 12.87
CA GLY A 320 -2.12 9.31 14.16
C GLY A 320 -2.94 8.85 15.36
N THR A 321 -4.08 8.22 15.11
CA THR A 321 -4.81 7.41 16.09
C THR A 321 -3.93 6.30 16.69
N ARG A 322 -4.30 5.85 17.89
CA ARG A 322 -3.69 4.70 18.55
C ARG A 322 -3.97 3.46 17.71
N PHE A 323 -2.90 2.75 17.34
CA PHE A 323 -2.97 1.49 16.61
C PHE A 323 -3.66 1.55 15.24
N GLY A 324 -3.94 2.75 14.71
CA GLY A 324 -4.57 2.90 13.41
C GLY A 324 -3.59 2.78 12.25
N GLY A 325 -4.07 2.24 11.14
CA GLY A 325 -3.38 2.19 9.86
C GLY A 325 -2.49 0.96 9.69
N ALA A 326 -1.91 0.83 8.49
CA ALA A 326 -1.09 -0.31 8.10
C ALA A 326 0.29 -0.22 8.77
N VAL A 327 0.78 -1.36 9.29
CA VAL A 327 2.15 -1.44 9.79
C VAL A 327 3.11 -1.63 8.62
N MET A 328 4.13 -0.78 8.55
CA MET A 328 5.17 -0.82 7.53
C MET A 328 6.56 -0.76 8.18
N ARG A 329 7.58 -1.16 7.42
CA ARG A 329 8.98 -1.04 7.84
C ARG A 329 9.65 0.11 7.10
N LEU A 330 10.23 1.04 7.85
CA LEU A 330 11.06 2.11 7.33
C LEU A 330 12.43 1.56 6.88
N PRO A 331 13.17 2.30 6.02
CA PRO A 331 14.50 1.87 5.56
C PRO A 331 15.51 1.61 6.69
N ASP A 332 15.36 2.30 7.82
CA ASP A 332 16.20 2.10 9.01
C ASP A 332 15.76 0.92 9.90
N GLY A 333 14.78 0.14 9.45
CA GLY A 333 14.26 -1.04 10.12
C GLY A 333 13.15 -0.76 11.14
N ARG A 334 12.91 0.50 11.51
CA ARG A 334 11.82 0.85 12.45
C ARG A 334 10.46 0.53 11.85
N LEU A 335 9.53 0.11 12.70
CA LEU A 335 8.13 -0.04 12.31
C LEU A 335 7.39 1.29 12.45
N CYS A 336 6.55 1.61 11.47
CA CYS A 336 5.67 2.77 11.47
C CYS A 336 4.23 2.36 11.17
N ARG A 337 3.30 3.31 11.33
CA ARG A 337 1.89 3.14 10.96
C ARG A 337 1.47 4.23 9.97
N ALA A 338 0.75 3.81 8.93
CA ALA A 338 0.29 4.69 7.87
C ALA A 338 -1.23 4.60 7.68
N PRO A 339 -1.95 5.73 7.59
CA PRO A 339 -3.40 5.70 7.42
C PRO A 339 -3.78 5.03 6.09
N TYR A 340 -4.98 4.46 6.00
CA TYR A 340 -5.54 3.84 4.79
C TYR A 340 -5.93 4.88 3.72
N LEU A 341 -5.00 5.77 3.40
CA LEU A 341 -5.18 6.89 2.47
C LEU A 341 -3.94 7.05 1.59
N LEU A 342 -4.19 7.36 0.31
CA LEU A 342 -3.11 7.77 -0.59
C LEU A 342 -2.47 9.07 -0.08
N PRO A 343 -1.14 9.24 -0.23
CA PRO A 343 -0.23 8.39 -0.99
C PRO A 343 0.38 7.22 -0.20
N TYR A 344 -0.01 7.01 1.06
CA TYR A 344 0.66 6.02 1.91
C TYR A 344 0.15 4.60 1.69
N VAL A 345 -1.17 4.44 1.71
CA VAL A 345 -1.86 3.16 1.57
C VAL A 345 -2.99 3.35 0.58
N ASP A 346 -3.12 2.43 -0.36
CA ASP A 346 -4.26 2.45 -1.26
C ASP A 346 -5.49 1.85 -0.57
N PRO A 347 -6.59 2.61 -0.37
CA PRO A 347 -7.78 2.08 0.27
C PRO A 347 -8.46 0.96 -0.56
N PHE A 348 -8.20 0.85 -1.87
CA PHE A 348 -8.60 -0.33 -2.65
C PHE A 348 -7.92 -1.61 -2.13
N ALA A 349 -6.66 -1.52 -1.70
CA ALA A 349 -5.89 -2.67 -1.23
C ALA A 349 -6.26 -3.09 0.21
N ARG A 350 -6.83 -2.18 1.01
CA ARG A 350 -7.03 -2.39 2.45
C ARG A 350 -8.47 -2.28 2.95
N ALA A 351 -9.39 -1.71 2.18
CA ALA A 351 -10.76 -1.42 2.61
C ALA A 351 -11.82 -1.68 1.53
N GLY A 352 -11.53 -2.60 0.59
CA GLY A 352 -12.53 -3.12 -0.36
C GLY A 352 -13.12 -2.13 -1.37
N LEU A 353 -12.64 -0.88 -1.43
CA LEU A 353 -13.12 0.13 -2.38
C LEU A 353 -12.97 -0.31 -3.83
N PRO A 354 -13.80 0.17 -4.77
CA PRO A 354 -13.49 0.05 -6.18
C PRO A 354 -12.13 0.68 -6.52
N PRO A 355 -11.29 0.06 -7.37
CA PRO A 355 -9.95 0.57 -7.69
C PRO A 355 -9.95 1.95 -8.37
N THR A 356 -11.06 2.37 -8.98
CA THR A 356 -11.23 3.71 -9.57
C THR A 356 -11.54 4.79 -8.53
N ALA A 357 -11.93 4.41 -7.31
CA ALA A 357 -12.37 5.34 -6.28
C ALA A 357 -11.22 5.83 -5.38
N SER A 358 -10.06 5.17 -5.38
CA SER A 358 -9.00 5.37 -4.38
C SER A 358 -8.55 6.82 -4.22
N LEU A 359 -8.39 7.57 -5.32
CA LEU A 359 -7.92 8.96 -5.29
C LEU A 359 -8.98 9.91 -4.73
N GLU A 360 -10.21 9.84 -5.24
CA GLU A 360 -11.31 10.71 -4.81
C GLU A 360 -11.70 10.42 -3.35
N PHE A 361 -11.80 9.14 -2.98
CA PHE A 361 -12.01 8.73 -1.60
C PHE A 361 -10.92 9.29 -0.68
N SER A 362 -9.65 9.09 -1.03
CA SER A 362 -8.53 9.59 -0.20
C SER A 362 -8.57 11.11 -0.06
N LEU A 363 -8.89 11.85 -1.13
CA LEU A 363 -9.06 13.30 -1.11
C LEU A 363 -10.15 13.72 -0.10
N ASN A 364 -11.32 13.09 -0.17
CA ASN A 364 -12.45 13.41 0.71
C ASN A 364 -12.14 13.09 2.17
N VAL A 365 -11.48 11.95 2.45
CA VAL A 365 -11.11 11.59 3.82
C VAL A 365 -9.94 12.42 4.36
N TRP A 366 -9.03 12.93 3.51
CA TRP A 366 -8.07 13.95 3.93
C TRP A 366 -8.74 15.28 4.29
N ALA A 367 -9.86 15.63 3.64
CA ALA A 367 -10.67 16.77 4.06
C ALA A 367 -11.29 16.54 5.46
N LEU A 368 -11.81 15.33 5.73
CA LEU A 368 -12.28 14.97 7.08
C LEU A 368 -11.17 15.01 8.13
N ASN A 369 -9.96 14.54 7.79
CA ASN A 369 -8.79 14.68 8.67
C ASN A 369 -8.49 16.15 8.97
N TRP A 370 -8.48 17.00 7.93
CA TRP A 370 -8.26 18.44 8.11
C TRP A 370 -9.32 19.06 9.03
N GLU A 371 -10.61 18.79 8.80
CA GLU A 371 -11.71 19.26 9.65
C GLU A 371 -11.59 18.76 11.10
N PHE A 372 -11.20 17.50 11.29
CA PHE A 372 -10.97 16.93 12.61
C PHE A 372 -9.89 17.70 13.37
N PHE A 373 -8.77 18.00 12.71
CA PHE A 373 -7.63 18.68 13.33
C PHE A 373 -7.73 20.21 13.32
N ASP A 374 -8.64 20.80 12.55
CA ASP A 374 -8.73 22.25 12.42
C ASP A 374 -9.15 22.90 13.75
N GLY A 375 -8.44 23.98 14.11
CA GLY A 375 -8.55 24.62 15.41
C GLY A 375 -7.91 23.87 16.59
N LEU A 376 -7.39 22.65 16.41
CA LEU A 376 -6.59 21.96 17.43
C LEU A 376 -5.12 22.35 17.32
N ASP A 377 -4.45 22.56 18.46
CA ASP A 377 -3.01 22.83 18.53
C ASP A 377 -2.19 21.54 18.63
N LEU A 378 -2.52 20.56 17.78
CA LEU A 378 -1.81 19.29 17.71
C LEU A 378 -0.65 19.37 16.71
N THR A 379 0.50 18.89 17.16
CA THR A 379 1.69 18.73 16.33
C THR A 379 2.00 17.26 16.12
N VAL A 380 2.92 16.92 15.21
CA VAL A 380 3.39 15.54 15.01
C VAL A 380 3.80 14.89 16.33
N ALA A 381 4.38 15.64 17.27
CA ALA A 381 4.77 15.12 18.59
C ALA A 381 3.61 14.55 19.43
N ALA A 382 2.35 14.95 19.15
CA ALA A 382 1.15 14.51 19.87
C ALA A 382 0.49 13.26 19.27
N LEU A 383 0.93 12.79 18.09
CA LEU A 383 0.38 11.59 17.45
C LEU A 383 0.92 10.30 18.07
N ASP A 384 0.32 9.15 17.75
CA ASP A 384 0.90 7.85 18.13
C ASP A 384 2.34 7.69 17.58
N ARG A 385 3.26 7.15 18.39
CA ARG A 385 4.71 7.09 18.08
C ARG A 385 5.03 6.43 16.72
N PRO A 386 4.39 5.31 16.32
CA PRO A 386 4.62 4.71 15.01
C PRO A 386 4.21 5.62 13.85
N THR A 387 3.18 6.44 14.02
CA THR A 387 2.79 7.44 13.01
C THR A 387 3.79 8.60 12.98
N GLN A 388 4.32 9.02 14.13
CA GLN A 388 5.42 10.00 14.16
C GLN A 388 6.61 9.52 13.33
N ALA A 389 6.99 8.24 13.45
CA ALA A 389 8.11 7.68 12.70
C ALA A 389 7.93 7.81 11.18
N LEU A 390 6.71 7.61 10.67
CA LEU A 390 6.37 7.82 9.26
C LEU A 390 6.49 9.30 8.87
N LEU A 391 5.87 10.20 9.64
CA LEU A 391 5.81 11.62 9.27
C LEU A 391 7.20 12.28 9.34
N LEU A 392 8.07 11.86 10.24
CA LEU A 392 9.42 12.39 10.38
C LEU A 392 10.34 12.13 9.17
N LEU A 393 9.87 11.39 8.16
CA LEU A 393 10.56 11.31 6.87
C LEU A 393 10.51 12.62 6.07
N ASN A 394 9.45 13.41 6.24
CA ASN A 394 9.22 14.65 5.46
C ASN A 394 8.77 15.84 6.30
N TRP A 395 8.48 15.63 7.59
CA TRP A 395 7.91 16.63 8.49
C TRP A 395 8.74 16.72 9.78
N SER A 396 8.54 17.79 10.54
CA SER A 396 9.15 18.03 11.84
C SER A 396 8.20 17.68 12.99
N ARG A 397 8.75 17.45 14.19
CA ARG A 397 7.94 17.20 15.40
C ARG A 397 6.99 18.36 15.75
N SER A 398 7.35 19.59 15.36
CA SER A 398 6.58 20.81 15.61
C SER A 398 5.55 21.14 14.53
N ASP A 399 5.54 20.41 13.42
CA ASP A 399 4.58 20.69 12.35
C ASP A 399 3.16 20.37 12.81
N ARG A 400 2.22 21.26 12.48
CA ARG A 400 0.81 21.10 12.84
C ARG A 400 0.18 19.97 12.05
N VAL A 401 -0.56 19.10 12.72
CA VAL A 401 -1.24 17.95 12.08
C VAL A 401 -2.28 18.44 11.06
N SER A 402 -2.98 19.53 11.36
CA SER A 402 -3.92 20.15 10.41
C SER A 402 -3.24 20.63 9.12
N ALA A 403 -2.04 21.20 9.21
CA ALA A 403 -1.27 21.62 8.04
C ALA A 403 -0.83 20.42 7.18
N ILE A 404 -0.48 19.30 7.83
CA ILE A 404 -0.15 18.05 7.14
C ILE A 404 -1.39 17.51 6.41
N ALA A 405 -2.54 17.44 7.09
CA ALA A 405 -3.78 16.97 6.47
C ALA A 405 -4.21 17.86 5.28
N ASP A 406 -4.09 19.18 5.42
CA ASP A 406 -4.38 20.13 4.34
C ASP A 406 -3.42 19.96 3.16
N TRP A 407 -2.13 19.77 3.43
CA TRP A 407 -1.15 19.55 2.36
C TRP A 407 -1.50 18.31 1.52
N HIS A 408 -1.88 17.20 2.17
CA HIS A 408 -2.30 15.98 1.46
C HIS A 408 -3.59 16.19 0.67
N ARG A 409 -4.58 16.86 1.28
CA ARG A 409 -5.83 17.27 0.60
C ARG A 409 -5.52 18.07 -0.66
N GLN A 410 -4.74 19.13 -0.56
CA GLN A 410 -4.40 19.98 -1.70
C GLN A 410 -3.57 19.24 -2.76
N HIS A 411 -2.65 18.37 -2.33
CA HIS A 411 -1.84 17.58 -3.25
C HIS A 411 -2.72 16.64 -4.08
N LEU A 412 -3.61 15.87 -3.45
CA LEU A 412 -4.54 14.99 -4.16
C LEU A 412 -5.56 15.78 -4.98
N GLN A 413 -6.00 16.95 -4.50
CA GLN A 413 -6.92 17.81 -5.26
C GLN A 413 -6.31 18.22 -6.61
N ARG A 414 -5.01 18.54 -6.66
CA ARG A 414 -4.32 18.85 -7.93
C ARG A 414 -4.27 17.65 -8.87
N ILE A 415 -4.13 16.44 -8.33
CA ILE A 415 -4.13 15.20 -9.11
C ILE A 415 -5.53 14.90 -9.66
N VAL A 416 -6.56 15.00 -8.82
CA VAL A 416 -7.95 14.66 -9.18
C VAL A 416 -8.60 15.69 -10.09
N ARG A 417 -8.47 16.98 -9.76
CA ARG A 417 -9.24 18.06 -10.42
C ARG A 417 -8.44 18.81 -11.48
N GLY A 418 -7.13 18.57 -11.53
CA GLY A 418 -6.21 19.41 -12.28
C GLY A 418 -5.98 20.77 -11.64
N GLY A 419 -4.71 21.15 -11.50
CA GLY A 419 -4.39 22.53 -11.11
C GLY A 419 -4.81 23.49 -12.21
N SER A 420 -5.63 24.49 -11.84
CA SER A 420 -5.89 25.68 -12.65
C SER A 420 -4.62 26.47 -12.92
#